data_AF-A0AAV5SH35-F1
#
_entry.id   AF-A0AAV5SH35-F1
#
_cell.length_a   1.000
_cell.length_b   1.000
_cell.length_c   1.000
_cell.angle_alpha   90.00
_cell.angle_beta   90.00
_cell.angle_gamma   90.00
#
_symmetry.space_group_name_H-M   'P 1'
#
loop_
_entity.id
_entity.type
_entity.pdbx_description
1 polymer ?
#
loop_
_entity_poly.entity_id
_entity_poly.type
_entity_poly.pdbx_seq_one_letter_code
_entity_poly.pdbx_strand_id
1 'polypeptide(L)'
;ADCSTRTDVKMSHYEGIYQAEACYRSCIQDEIIKKCGCYFAGLPYGQGSQHVDCFDLAVNGSNGEMSRKLDCIDEVMDSDGFNVLNQCDCPQMCLDRQFVVTMSTAEWPAYNYKHPDCNEKVHTGQPWMKNGSEGRDKPACLEWYAKNSLFIEVYYERMNYQTYTETPSYSVVMLISEV
;
A
#
# COMPACT_ATOMS: atom_id res chain seq x y z
N ALA A 1 15.53 -18.73 -16.49
CA ALA A 1 14.94 -17.46 -16.07
C ALA A 1 15.70 -17.00 -14.84
N ASP A 2 16.09 -15.72 -14.77
CA ASP A 2 16.80 -15.18 -13.62
C ASP A 2 15.77 -14.60 -12.65
N CYS A 3 15.72 -15.14 -11.43
CA CYS A 3 14.83 -14.68 -10.37
C CYS A 3 15.63 -14.49 -9.09
N SER A 4 15.23 -13.52 -8.28
CA SER A 4 15.88 -13.22 -7.01
C SER A 4 15.37 -14.16 -5.92
N THR A 5 16.31 -14.80 -5.22
CA THR A 5 16.05 -15.57 -3.99
C THR A 5 16.14 -14.71 -2.73
N ARG A 6 16.27 -13.38 -2.87
CA ARG A 6 16.36 -12.46 -1.73
C ARG A 6 15.01 -12.46 -1.00
N THR A 7 15.01 -12.83 0.27
CA THR A 7 13.81 -12.81 1.12
C THR A 7 13.60 -11.46 1.77
N ASP A 8 14.68 -10.83 2.22
CA ASP A 8 14.67 -9.53 2.89
C ASP A 8 15.64 -8.59 2.17
N VAL A 9 15.19 -7.38 1.89
CA VAL A 9 16.02 -6.36 1.25
C VAL A 9 15.86 -5.04 1.98
N LYS A 10 17.00 -4.49 2.39
CA LYS A 10 17.14 -3.10 2.78
C LYS A 10 17.46 -2.30 1.52
N MET A 11 16.41 -1.77 0.89
CA MET A 11 16.52 -0.88 -0.25
C MET A 11 16.80 0.55 0.22
N SER A 12 17.09 1.47 -0.71
CA SER A 12 17.28 2.89 -0.42
C SER A 12 16.13 3.49 0.38
N HIS A 13 14.90 3.03 0.10
CA HIS A 13 13.67 3.65 0.63
C HIS A 13 12.67 2.68 1.25
N TYR A 14 12.92 1.38 1.16
CA TYR A 14 12.04 0.35 1.67
C TYR A 14 12.83 -0.69 2.46
N GLU A 15 12.36 -1.00 3.67
CA GLU A 15 12.93 -2.04 4.53
C GLU A 15 11.84 -3.07 4.78
N GLY A 16 12.08 -4.31 4.32
CA GLY A 16 11.10 -5.38 4.46
C GLY A 16 11.38 -6.55 3.52
N ILE A 17 10.33 -7.34 3.27
CA ILE A 17 10.36 -8.48 2.35
C ILE A 17 10.54 -7.97 0.93
N TYR A 18 11.41 -8.60 0.15
CA TYR A 18 11.59 -8.22 -1.24
C TYR A 18 10.31 -8.47 -2.04
N GLN A 19 9.84 -7.42 -2.72
CA GLN A 19 8.79 -7.47 -3.71
C GLN A 19 9.25 -6.66 -4.92
N ALA A 20 8.93 -7.14 -6.13
CA ALA A 20 9.29 -6.41 -7.36
C ALA A 20 8.70 -4.98 -7.34
N GLU A 21 7.48 -4.81 -6.84
CA GLU A 21 6.84 -3.50 -6.69
C GLU A 21 7.60 -2.57 -5.72
N ALA A 22 8.09 -3.09 -4.58
CA ALA A 22 8.89 -2.31 -3.65
C ALA A 22 10.21 -1.84 -4.30
N CYS A 23 10.78 -2.69 -5.17
CA CYS A 23 11.95 -2.36 -5.96
C CYS A 23 11.68 -1.24 -6.97
N TYR A 24 10.63 -1.37 -7.78
CA TYR A 24 10.25 -0.35 -8.74
C TYR A 24 9.96 0.99 -8.07
N ARG A 25 9.19 1.00 -6.97
CA ARG A 25 8.87 2.23 -6.22
C ARG A 25 10.10 2.90 -5.63
N SER A 26 11.04 2.12 -5.09
CA SER A 26 12.30 2.67 -4.57
C SER A 26 13.16 3.24 -5.70
N CYS A 27 13.25 2.54 -6.84
CA CYS A 27 13.99 2.99 -8.01
C CYS A 27 13.42 4.29 -8.61
N ILE A 28 12.09 4.41 -8.74
CA ILE A 28 11.43 5.64 -9.19
C ILE A 28 11.75 6.80 -8.24
N GLN A 29 11.67 6.56 -6.93
CA GLN A 29 12.00 7.59 -5.94
C GLN A 29 13.47 8.03 -6.02
N ASP A 30 14.40 7.09 -6.22
CA ASP A 30 15.81 7.41 -6.46
C ASP A 30 15.98 8.31 -7.70
N GLU A 31 15.22 8.09 -8.77
CA GLU A 31 15.25 8.91 -9.98
C GLU A 31 14.62 10.29 -9.81
N ILE A 32 13.50 10.38 -9.07
CA ILE A 32 12.90 11.66 -8.69
C ILE A 32 13.91 12.48 -7.87
N ILE A 33 14.59 11.87 -6.91
CA ILE A 33 15.61 12.55 -6.10
C ILE A 33 16.78 13.00 -6.98
N LYS A 34 17.24 12.18 -7.92
CA LYS A 34 18.35 12.53 -8.83
C LYS A 34 18.00 13.67 -9.79
N LYS A 35 16.82 13.63 -10.43
CA LYS A 35 16.41 14.61 -11.45
C LYS A 35 15.80 15.87 -10.83
N CYS A 36 14.92 15.70 -9.86
CA CYS A 36 14.16 16.79 -9.25
C CYS A 36 14.79 17.31 -7.95
N GLY A 37 15.72 16.60 -7.32
CA GLY A 37 16.46 17.09 -6.14
C GLY A 37 15.67 17.09 -4.82
N CYS A 38 14.44 16.58 -4.85
CA CYS A 38 13.51 16.45 -3.73
C CYS A 38 12.88 15.06 -3.78
N TYR A 39 12.24 14.62 -2.69
CA TYR A 39 11.55 13.32 -2.67
C TYR A 39 10.04 13.51 -2.82
N PHE A 40 9.35 12.51 -3.38
CA PHE A 40 7.90 12.52 -3.50
C PHE A 40 7.26 11.72 -2.36
N ALA A 41 6.40 12.37 -1.56
CA ALA A 41 5.77 11.76 -0.38
C ALA A 41 4.77 10.62 -0.69
N GLY A 42 4.32 10.49 -1.94
CA GLY A 42 3.47 9.37 -2.36
C GLY A 42 4.23 8.05 -2.53
N LEU A 43 5.56 8.08 -2.54
CA LEU A 43 6.44 6.92 -2.62
C LEU A 43 7.15 6.67 -1.28
N PRO A 44 7.57 5.42 -1.02
CA PRO A 44 8.36 5.13 0.16
C PRO A 44 9.63 5.99 0.17
N TYR A 45 10.02 6.43 1.35
CA TYR A 45 11.21 7.25 1.56
C TYR A 45 11.94 6.79 2.81
N GLY A 46 13.22 6.47 2.64
CA GLY A 46 14.05 5.89 3.69
C GLY A 46 14.42 6.93 4.76
N GLN A 47 14.51 6.49 6.01
CA GLN A 47 14.94 7.39 7.08
C GLN A 47 16.45 7.69 6.95
N GLY A 48 16.80 8.99 6.89
CA GLY A 48 18.19 9.46 6.91
C GLY A 48 18.66 10.19 5.65
N SER A 49 17.83 10.27 4.61
CA SER A 49 18.13 11.11 3.45
C SER A 49 17.86 12.59 3.76
N GLN A 50 18.77 13.46 3.30
CA GLN A 50 18.73 14.91 3.56
C GLN A 50 17.81 15.66 2.58
N HIS A 51 17.07 14.93 1.73
CA HIS A 51 16.22 15.54 0.72
C HIS A 51 14.91 16.02 1.36
N VAL A 52 14.47 17.20 0.97
CA VAL A 52 13.20 17.78 1.39
C VAL A 52 12.06 17.26 0.51
N ASP A 53 10.83 17.31 1.01
CA ASP A 53 9.64 16.96 0.22
C ASP A 53 9.51 17.96 -0.93
N CYS A 54 9.22 17.45 -2.13
CA CYS A 54 8.89 18.28 -3.29
C CYS A 54 7.68 19.21 -3.01
N PHE A 55 6.78 18.84 -2.09
CA PHE A 55 5.68 19.69 -1.64
C PHE A 55 6.10 20.72 -0.58
N ASP A 56 7.02 20.40 0.34
CA ASP A 56 7.45 21.35 1.40
C ASP A 56 8.29 22.51 0.84
N LEU A 57 8.99 22.29 -0.28
CA LEU A 57 9.67 23.35 -1.03
C LEU A 57 8.71 24.46 -1.50
N ALA A 58 7.40 24.20 -1.53
CA ALA A 58 6.38 25.20 -1.84
C ALA A 58 6.13 26.22 -0.72
N VAL A 59 6.42 25.85 0.54
CA VAL A 59 6.09 26.69 1.70
C VAL A 59 7.18 27.73 1.97
N ASN A 60 8.44 27.41 1.62
CA ASN A 60 9.60 28.28 1.81
C ASN A 60 10.19 28.84 0.50
N GLY A 61 9.75 28.32 -0.65
CA GLY A 61 10.18 28.74 -1.99
C GLY A 61 9.18 29.70 -2.65
N SER A 62 9.58 30.26 -3.79
CA SER A 62 8.65 31.02 -4.63
C SER A 62 7.63 30.05 -5.27
N ASN A 63 6.36 30.43 -5.43
CA ASN A 63 5.31 29.57 -6.01
C ASN A 63 5.69 28.90 -7.35
N GLY A 64 6.64 29.47 -8.10
CA GLY A 64 7.16 28.88 -9.34
C GLY A 64 8.08 27.67 -9.15
N GLU A 65 8.69 27.49 -7.97
CA GLU A 65 9.54 26.33 -7.68
C GLU A 65 8.72 25.07 -7.44
N MET A 66 7.57 25.18 -6.75
CA MET A 66 6.65 24.05 -6.57
C MET A 66 6.16 23.50 -7.91
N SER A 67 5.65 24.39 -8.78
CA SER A 67 5.14 23.99 -10.10
C SER A 67 6.22 23.24 -10.88
N ARG A 68 7.45 23.77 -10.94
CA ARG A 68 8.56 23.13 -11.65
C ARG A 68 8.96 21.77 -11.07
N LYS A 69 8.86 21.57 -9.76
CA LYS A 69 9.16 20.27 -9.14
C LYS A 69 8.06 19.25 -9.41
N LEU A 70 6.79 19.67 -9.41
CA LEU A 70 5.68 18.81 -9.80
C LEU A 70 5.75 18.46 -11.29
N ASP A 71 6.02 19.43 -12.16
CA ASP A 71 6.24 19.19 -13.59
C ASP A 71 7.39 18.18 -13.81
N CYS A 72 8.48 18.28 -13.03
CA CYS A 72 9.59 17.32 -13.06
C CYS A 72 9.17 15.92 -12.59
N ILE A 73 8.33 15.81 -11.56
CA ILE A 73 7.82 14.50 -11.11
C ILE A 73 6.94 13.88 -12.20
N ASP A 74 6.05 14.67 -12.81
CA ASP A 74 5.18 14.20 -13.89
C ASP A 74 6.00 13.73 -15.09
N GLU A 75 7.07 14.44 -15.47
CA GLU A 75 8.01 13.99 -16.50
C GLU A 75 8.70 12.66 -16.15
N VAL A 76 9.06 12.44 -14.89
CA VAL A 76 9.66 11.15 -14.45
C VAL A 76 8.62 10.04 -14.40
N MET A 77 7.37 10.35 -14.07
CA MET A 77 6.29 9.35 -14.03
C MET A 77 5.75 9.02 -15.43
N ASP A 78 5.95 9.91 -16.41
CA ASP A 78 5.61 9.64 -17.80
C ASP A 78 6.57 8.60 -18.42
N SER A 79 5.98 7.74 -19.26
CA SER A 79 6.66 6.63 -19.92
C SER A 79 7.80 7.06 -20.85
N ASP A 80 7.75 8.30 -21.34
CA ASP A 80 8.80 8.90 -22.18
C ASP A 80 10.01 9.39 -21.35
N GLY A 81 9.83 9.69 -20.06
CA GLY A 81 10.88 10.26 -19.22
C GLY A 81 11.65 9.26 -18.37
N PHE A 82 11.00 8.18 -17.91
CA PHE A 82 11.65 7.09 -17.18
C PHE A 82 11.00 5.75 -17.50
N ASN A 83 11.79 4.80 -17.99
CA ASN A 83 11.31 3.45 -18.27
C ASN A 83 11.73 2.51 -17.14
N VAL A 84 10.80 2.31 -16.20
CA VAL A 84 10.95 1.44 -15.03
C VAL A 84 11.40 0.02 -15.40
N LEU A 85 10.99 -0.51 -16.56
CA LEU A 85 11.31 -1.87 -16.98
C LEU A 85 12.76 -2.04 -17.45
N ASN A 86 13.34 -0.99 -18.03
CA ASN A 86 14.69 -1.04 -18.61
C ASN A 86 15.75 -0.38 -17.71
N GLN A 87 15.35 0.57 -16.88
CA GLN A 87 16.26 1.39 -16.08
C GLN A 87 16.33 0.97 -14.61
N CYS A 88 15.41 0.14 -14.13
CA CYS A 88 15.47 -0.46 -12.80
C CYS A 88 15.93 -1.92 -12.88
N ASP A 89 16.92 -2.29 -12.08
CA ASP A 89 17.35 -3.68 -11.88
C ASP A 89 16.46 -4.35 -10.81
N CYS A 90 15.24 -4.72 -11.22
CA CYS A 90 14.24 -5.33 -10.36
C CYS A 90 13.88 -6.74 -10.84
N PRO A 91 14.72 -7.75 -10.57
CA PRO A 91 14.41 -9.14 -10.92
C PRO A 91 13.14 -9.61 -10.21
N GLN A 92 12.37 -10.48 -10.87
CA GLN A 92 11.19 -11.11 -10.27
C GLN A 92 11.61 -12.02 -9.11
N MET A 93 10.73 -12.18 -8.12
CA MET A 93 10.99 -13.07 -6.99
C MET A 93 10.75 -14.54 -7.35
N CYS A 94 11.62 -15.45 -6.91
CA CYS A 94 11.41 -16.89 -7.16
C CYS A 94 10.26 -17.49 -6.35
N LEU A 95 9.95 -16.90 -5.19
CA LEU A 95 8.87 -17.33 -4.30
C LEU A 95 7.82 -16.23 -4.22
N ASP A 96 6.84 -16.25 -5.11
CA ASP A 96 5.70 -15.33 -5.08
C ASP A 96 4.50 -15.93 -4.34
N ARG A 97 3.74 -15.09 -3.63
CA ARG A 97 2.52 -15.45 -2.90
C ARG A 97 1.43 -14.45 -3.22
N GLN A 98 0.41 -14.90 -3.95
CA GLN A 98 -0.72 -14.08 -4.37
C GLN A 98 -1.99 -14.48 -3.62
N PHE A 99 -2.78 -13.49 -3.22
CA PHE A 99 -4.09 -13.69 -2.60
C PHE A 99 -5.19 -13.31 -3.58
N VAL A 100 -6.03 -14.27 -3.95
CA VAL A 100 -7.23 -14.00 -4.75
C VAL A 100 -8.36 -13.65 -3.80
N VAL A 101 -9.01 -12.52 -4.04
CA VAL A 101 -10.08 -11.99 -3.18
C VAL A 101 -11.42 -12.05 -3.91
N THR A 102 -12.41 -12.63 -3.27
CA THR A 102 -13.82 -12.54 -3.66
C THR A 102 -14.52 -11.66 -2.63
N MET A 103 -15.29 -10.66 -3.10
CA MET A 103 -15.97 -9.70 -2.23
C MET A 103 -17.49 -9.85 -2.34
N SER A 104 -18.16 -9.92 -1.19
CA SER A 104 -19.61 -9.79 -1.06
C SER A 104 -19.93 -8.65 -0.10
N THR A 105 -20.91 -7.82 -0.45
CA THR A 105 -21.35 -6.70 0.39
C THR A 105 -22.80 -6.90 0.83
N ALA A 106 -23.10 -6.43 2.04
CA ALA A 106 -24.44 -6.43 2.62
C ALA A 106 -24.65 -5.13 3.39
N GLU A 107 -25.92 -4.75 3.59
CA GLU A 107 -26.27 -3.58 4.38
C GLU A 107 -25.85 -3.79 5.84
N TRP A 108 -25.07 -2.85 6.36
CA TRP A 108 -24.67 -2.78 7.76
C TRP A 108 -24.90 -1.36 8.29
N PRO A 109 -25.44 -1.20 9.50
CA PRO A 109 -26.08 -2.22 10.34
C PRO A 109 -27.47 -2.62 9.84
N ALA A 110 -27.95 -3.82 10.20
CA ALA A 110 -29.31 -4.24 9.90
C ALA A 110 -30.35 -3.34 10.61
N TYR A 111 -31.54 -3.18 10.03
CA TYR A 111 -32.61 -2.32 10.59
C TYR A 111 -32.93 -2.57 12.08
N ASN A 112 -32.91 -3.83 12.51
CA ASN A 112 -33.19 -4.22 13.89
C ASN A 112 -31.93 -4.36 14.77
N TYR A 113 -30.75 -4.07 14.22
CA TYR A 113 -29.51 -4.14 14.96
C TYR A 113 -29.48 -3.04 16.02
N LYS A 114 -29.22 -3.45 17.27
CA LYS A 114 -29.05 -2.53 18.39
C LYS A 114 -27.60 -2.61 18.81
N HIS A 115 -26.83 -1.60 18.45
CA HIS A 115 -25.44 -1.50 18.90
C HIS A 115 -25.41 -1.48 20.45
N PRO A 116 -24.54 -2.26 21.11
CA PRO A 116 -24.41 -2.27 22.58
C PRO A 116 -24.23 -0.85 23.14
N ASP A 117 -23.38 -0.06 22.50
CA ASP A 117 -23.11 1.35 22.83
C ASP A 117 -24.29 2.29 22.60
N CYS A 118 -25.42 1.85 22.03
CA CYS A 118 -26.65 2.65 21.95
C CYS A 118 -27.69 2.23 23.01
N ASN A 119 -27.40 1.21 23.83
CA ASN A 119 -28.30 0.72 24.87
C ASN A 119 -28.02 1.31 26.26
N GLU A 120 -26.88 1.96 26.47
CA GLU A 120 -26.55 2.54 27.77
C GLU A 120 -27.45 3.76 28.06
N LYS A 121 -27.74 3.99 29.33
CA LYS A 121 -28.67 5.06 29.76
C LYS A 121 -27.98 6.42 29.85
N VAL A 122 -26.66 6.44 29.92
CA VAL A 122 -25.84 7.63 30.06
C VAL A 122 -24.68 7.47 29.10
N HIS A 123 -24.64 8.35 28.12
CA HIS A 123 -23.58 8.45 27.15
C HIS A 123 -22.88 9.80 27.44
N THR A 124 -21.57 9.81 27.70
CA THR A 124 -20.78 11.05 27.81
C THR A 124 -19.62 11.04 26.81
N GLY A 125 -19.49 12.12 26.04
CA GLY A 125 -18.34 12.33 25.14
C GLY A 125 -18.36 11.56 23.81
N GLN A 126 -19.48 10.97 23.41
CA GLN A 126 -19.54 10.19 22.17
C GLN A 126 -19.71 11.03 20.89
N PRO A 127 -19.24 10.55 19.73
CA PRO A 127 -19.27 11.30 18.47
C PRO A 127 -20.67 11.65 17.95
N TRP A 128 -21.70 10.89 18.34
CA TRP A 128 -23.10 11.14 17.95
C TRP A 128 -23.79 12.19 18.82
N MET A 129 -23.12 12.72 19.86
CA MET A 129 -23.65 13.75 20.73
C MET A 129 -23.39 15.14 20.15
N LYS A 130 -24.46 15.86 19.82
CA LYS A 130 -24.33 17.27 19.42
C LYS A 130 -24.24 18.15 20.68
N ASN A 131 -23.17 18.92 20.79
CA ASN A 131 -22.96 20.00 21.77
C ASN A 131 -23.08 19.61 23.25
N GLY A 132 -22.53 18.45 23.64
CA GLY A 132 -22.47 18.06 25.06
C GLY A 132 -23.83 17.88 25.74
N SER A 133 -24.92 17.82 24.95
CA SER A 133 -26.20 17.40 25.48
C SER A 133 -26.11 15.92 25.84
N GLU A 134 -26.31 15.60 27.13
CA GLU A 134 -26.43 14.24 27.67
C GLU A 134 -27.72 13.61 27.11
N GLY A 135 -27.70 13.36 25.80
CA GLY A 135 -28.83 13.03 24.96
C GLY A 135 -29.01 11.52 24.89
N ARG A 136 -30.06 11.05 25.56
CA ARG A 136 -30.61 9.68 25.52
C ARG A 136 -31.22 9.31 24.16
N ASP A 137 -30.66 9.80 23.06
CA ASP A 137 -31.22 9.61 21.73
C ASP A 137 -30.63 8.36 21.07
N LYS A 138 -31.17 7.20 21.48
CA LYS A 138 -30.95 5.92 20.81
C LYS A 138 -31.00 5.98 19.26
N PRO A 139 -31.94 6.71 18.62
CA PRO A 139 -31.95 6.80 17.16
C PRO A 139 -30.75 7.56 16.58
N ALA A 140 -30.26 8.61 17.25
CA ALA A 140 -29.10 9.37 16.78
C ALA A 140 -27.81 8.55 16.81
N CYS A 141 -27.66 7.70 17.83
CA CYS A 141 -26.56 6.74 17.93
C CYS A 141 -26.58 5.74 16.76
N LEU A 142 -27.73 5.11 16.51
CA LEU A 142 -27.87 4.15 15.40
C LEU A 142 -27.66 4.79 14.02
N GLU A 143 -28.17 6.01 13.80
CA GLU A 143 -27.95 6.76 12.55
C GLU A 143 -26.47 7.09 12.34
N TRP A 144 -25.75 7.43 13.41
CA TRP A 144 -24.31 7.68 13.32
C TRP A 144 -23.53 6.42 12.91
N TYR A 145 -23.80 5.27 13.54
CA TYR A 145 -23.16 4.01 13.15
C TYR A 145 -23.54 3.61 11.72
N ALA A 146 -24.79 3.82 11.30
CA ALA A 146 -25.21 3.56 9.93
C ALA A 146 -24.46 4.38 8.87
N LYS A 147 -24.00 5.60 9.22
CA LYS A 147 -23.28 6.48 8.29
C LYS A 147 -21.76 6.40 8.40
N ASN A 148 -21.22 6.02 9.55
CA ASN A 148 -19.79 6.14 9.85
C ASN A 148 -19.10 4.80 10.14
N SER A 149 -19.84 3.69 10.23
CA SER A 149 -19.26 2.37 10.50
C SER A 149 -19.26 1.47 9.27
N LEU A 150 -18.22 0.64 9.19
CA LEU A 150 -18.08 -0.41 8.18
C LEU A 150 -17.76 -1.72 8.91
N PHE A 151 -18.49 -2.78 8.57
CA PHE A 151 -18.19 -4.13 9.04
C PHE A 151 -17.40 -4.87 7.96
N ILE A 152 -16.19 -5.32 8.29
CA ILE A 152 -15.31 -6.07 7.38
C ILE A 152 -15.04 -7.43 8.01
N GLU A 153 -15.35 -8.49 7.27
CA GLU A 153 -15.02 -9.86 7.64
C GLU A 153 -14.05 -10.45 6.60
N VAL A 154 -12.86 -10.87 7.06
CA VAL A 154 -11.83 -11.47 6.20
C VAL A 154 -11.65 -12.91 6.61
N TYR A 155 -11.95 -13.84 5.71
CA TYR A 155 -11.84 -15.28 5.93
C TYR A 155 -11.33 -15.99 4.68
N TYR A 156 -10.78 -17.19 4.86
CA TYR A 156 -10.41 -18.06 3.74
C TYR A 156 -11.65 -18.77 3.21
N GLU A 157 -11.94 -18.65 1.91
CA GLU A 157 -13.07 -19.35 1.27
C GLU A 157 -12.94 -20.88 1.41
N ARG A 158 -11.70 -21.39 1.35
CA ARG A 158 -11.38 -22.81 1.43
C ARG A 158 -10.12 -23.02 2.26
N MET A 159 -9.99 -24.17 2.90
CA MET A 159 -8.77 -24.55 3.66
C MET A 159 -7.59 -24.97 2.77
N ASN A 160 -7.73 -24.93 1.44
CA ASN A 160 -6.68 -25.32 0.50
C ASN A 160 -6.06 -24.07 -0.14
N TYR A 161 -4.73 -24.07 -0.26
CA TYR A 161 -3.99 -23.12 -1.09
C TYR A 161 -3.47 -23.82 -2.34
N GLN A 162 -3.38 -23.09 -3.45
CA GLN A 162 -2.77 -23.61 -4.68
C GLN A 162 -1.28 -23.30 -4.68
N THR A 163 -0.46 -24.26 -5.12
CA THR A 163 0.99 -24.08 -5.26
C THR A 163 1.41 -24.49 -6.65
N TYR A 164 2.15 -23.61 -7.31
CA TYR A 164 2.80 -23.88 -8.59
C TYR A 164 4.30 -23.97 -8.31
N THR A 165 4.90 -25.12 -8.61
CA THR A 165 6.33 -25.36 -8.38
C THR A 165 6.96 -25.81 -9.69
N GLU A 166 8.04 -25.15 -10.08
CA GLU A 166 8.84 -25.53 -11.23
C GLU A 166 9.97 -26.47 -10.80
N THR A 167 10.13 -27.58 -11.52
CA THR A 167 11.22 -28.53 -11.32
C THR A 167 12.02 -28.68 -12.61
N PRO A 168 13.36 -28.83 -12.55
CA PRO A 168 14.16 -29.02 -13.75
C PRO A 168 13.76 -30.29 -14.49
N SER A 169 13.78 -30.26 -15.82
CA SER A 169 13.44 -31.41 -16.67
C SER A 169 14.47 -32.54 -16.58
N TYR A 170 15.74 -32.20 -16.39
CA TYR A 170 16.84 -33.14 -16.16
C TYR A 170 17.29 -33.10 -14.72
N SER A 171 17.27 -34.25 -14.06
CA SER A 171 18.00 -34.42 -12.81
C SER A 171 19.51 -34.49 -13.10
N VAL A 172 20.33 -34.15 -12.09
CA VAL A 172 21.80 -34.22 -12.22
C VAL A 172 22.26 -35.62 -12.68
N VAL A 173 21.59 -36.68 -12.21
CA VAL A 173 21.91 -38.06 -12.61
C VAL A 173 21.63 -38.30 -14.08
N MET A 174 20.49 -37.82 -14.58
CA MET A 174 20.13 -37.95 -16.00
C MET A 174 21.07 -37.14 -16.89
N LEU A 175 21.43 -35.92 -16.48
CA LEU A 175 22.40 -35.08 -17.20
C LEU A 175 23.78 -35.76 -17.34
N ILE A 176 24.27 -36.38 -16.26
CA ILE A 176 25.57 -37.09 -16.28
C ILE A 176 25.49 -38.38 -17.10
N SER A 177 24.33 -39.02 -17.15
CA SER A 177 24.15 -40.28 -17.90
C SER A 177 24.00 -40.07 -19.40
N GLU A 178 23.68 -38.86 -19.85
CA GLU A 178 23.54 -38.49 -21.27
C GLU A 178 24.78 -37.81 -21.87
N VAL A 179 25.81 -37.57 -21.07
CA VAL A 179 27.16 -37.14 -21.50
C VAL A 179 28.03 -38.36 -21.80
#